data_AF-A0A2R5L147-F1
#
_entry.id   AF-A0A2R5L147-F1
#
_cell.length_a   1.000
_cell.length_b   1.000
_cell.length_c   1.000
_cell.angle_alpha   90.00
_cell.angle_beta   90.00
_cell.angle_gamma   90.00
#
_symmetry.space_group_name_H-M   'P 1'
#
loop_
_entity.id
_entity.type
_entity.pdbx_description
1 polymer ?
#
loop_
_entity_poly.entity_id
_entity_poly.type
_entity_poly.pdbx_seq_one_letter_code
_entity_poly.pdbx_strand_id
1 'polypeptide(L)'
;NDTMIRAVIGFAEGIFAGESHVYHPKEANLSSSIRVPIFPPKDIPVDLHIKALVGYRGSQHYHVFELTRQLPRFAMYSIVKSDQKQTVTPDSHVKFVLQERVARVVMWLNQSFLLVEDLKADDDGGLEVSFTCLRNKTPLVLRATPSCHLTISSDNMDLVADLVQSLATYL
;
A
#
# COMPACT_ATOMS: atom_id res chain seq x y z
N ASN A 1 -3.57 27.39 -10.60
CA ASN A 1 -3.13 27.80 -9.25
C ASN A 1 -1.61 27.77 -9.28
N ASP A 2 -0.97 28.89 -8.99
CA ASP A 2 0.48 29.12 -9.19
C ASP A 2 1.27 29.02 -7.87
N THR A 3 0.64 28.52 -6.81
CA THR A 3 1.31 28.29 -5.53
C THR A 3 2.27 27.11 -5.60
N MET A 4 3.39 27.25 -4.89
CA MET A 4 4.46 26.26 -4.82
C MET A 4 4.51 25.63 -3.44
N ILE A 5 4.91 24.37 -3.38
CA ILE A 5 5.18 23.68 -2.12
C ILE A 5 6.64 23.94 -1.75
N ARG A 6 6.86 24.73 -0.69
CA ARG A 6 8.19 25.09 -0.19
C ARG A 6 8.85 23.94 0.55
N ALA A 7 8.09 23.23 1.38
CA ALA A 7 8.55 22.09 2.15
C ALA A 7 7.38 21.18 2.49
N VAL A 8 7.66 19.90 2.71
CA VAL A 8 6.71 18.93 3.24
C VAL A 8 7.35 18.28 4.46
N ILE A 9 6.61 18.22 5.55
CA ILE A 9 7.01 17.50 6.76
C ILE A 9 6.03 16.36 6.94
N GLY A 10 6.51 15.13 6.89
CA GLY A 10 5.74 13.94 7.24
C GLY A 10 6.06 13.51 8.67
N PHE A 11 5.04 13.21 9.46
CA PHE A 11 5.15 12.60 10.79
C PHE A 11 4.48 11.23 10.74
N ALA A 12 5.21 10.22 11.17
CA ALA A 12 4.71 8.85 11.27
C ALA A 12 5.58 8.04 12.22
N GLU A 13 4.96 7.27 13.09
CA GLU A 13 5.67 6.37 14.00
C GLU A 13 6.22 5.16 13.25
N GLY A 14 7.50 4.82 13.48
CA GLY A 14 8.09 3.58 12.98
C GLY A 14 8.39 3.53 11.47
N ILE A 15 8.10 4.58 10.70
CA ILE A 15 8.43 4.67 9.27
C ILE A 15 9.74 5.45 9.03
N PHE A 16 9.95 6.54 9.75
CA PHE A 16 11.11 7.42 9.55
C PHE A 16 12.23 7.13 10.56
N ALA A 17 13.44 7.58 10.26
CA ALA A 17 14.53 7.62 11.23
C ALA A 17 14.26 8.75 12.23
N GLY A 18 13.49 8.44 13.29
CA GLY A 18 12.94 9.42 14.23
C GLY A 18 11.43 9.60 14.04
N GLU A 19 10.90 10.74 14.48
CA GLU A 19 9.45 11.03 14.44
C GLU A 19 8.96 11.65 13.12
N SER A 20 9.86 12.25 12.34
CA SER A 20 9.50 13.02 11.16
C SER A 20 10.52 12.93 10.03
N HIS A 21 10.06 13.25 8.83
CA HIS A 21 10.87 13.39 7.64
C HIS A 21 10.53 14.69 6.92
N VAL A 22 11.55 15.50 6.65
CA VAL A 22 11.41 16.78 5.98
C VAL A 22 11.92 16.66 4.55
N TYR A 23 11.04 16.93 3.59
CA TYR A 23 11.41 17.14 2.20
C TYR A 23 11.42 18.64 1.89
N HIS A 24 12.61 19.18 1.62
CA HIS A 24 12.84 20.60 1.35
C HIS A 24 13.58 20.78 0.01
N PRO A 25 12.84 20.98 -1.10
CA PRO A 25 13.48 21.18 -2.41
C PRO A 25 14.23 22.51 -2.47
N LYS A 26 15.33 22.52 -3.24
CA LYS A 26 16.02 23.75 -3.63
C LYS A 26 15.08 24.66 -4.42
N GLU A 27 15.32 25.96 -4.36
CA GLU A 27 14.44 26.97 -4.97
C GLU A 27 14.22 26.75 -6.48
N ALA A 28 15.28 26.34 -7.20
CA ALA A 28 15.22 25.98 -8.61
C ALA A 28 14.29 24.80 -8.91
N ASN A 29 14.02 23.93 -7.94
CA ASN A 29 13.22 22.71 -8.06
C ASN A 29 11.84 22.85 -7.39
N LEU A 30 11.43 24.06 -7.01
CA LEU A 30 10.09 24.31 -6.48
C LEU A 30 9.05 23.95 -7.53
N SER A 31 8.00 23.28 -7.07
CA SER A 31 6.88 22.79 -7.87
C SER A 31 5.59 22.88 -7.04
N SER A 32 4.45 22.96 -7.71
CA SER A 32 3.13 22.80 -7.11
C SER A 32 2.80 21.35 -6.75
N SER A 33 3.67 20.40 -7.13
CA SER A 33 3.57 18.98 -6.83
C SER A 33 4.90 18.41 -6.37
N ILE A 34 4.89 17.70 -5.24
CA ILE A 34 6.05 17.02 -4.66
C ILE A 34 5.69 15.54 -4.47
N ARG A 35 6.65 14.65 -4.73
CA ARG A 35 6.56 13.22 -4.44
C ARG A 35 7.59 12.88 -3.39
N VAL A 36 7.13 12.41 -2.23
CA VAL A 36 8.00 11.94 -1.13
C VAL A 36 7.89 10.42 -1.07
N PRO A 37 8.97 9.66 -1.32
CA PRO A 37 8.93 8.21 -1.19
C PRO A 37 8.87 7.81 0.29
N ILE A 38 8.13 6.75 0.60
CA ILE A 38 7.93 6.25 1.97
C ILE A 38 8.22 4.75 1.95
N PHE A 39 8.89 4.26 3.00
CA PHE A 39 9.36 2.87 3.08
C PHE A 39 9.01 2.25 4.45
N PRO A 40 7.73 1.93 4.74
CA PRO A 40 7.35 1.29 5.99
C PRO A 40 8.10 -0.05 6.17
N PRO A 41 8.78 -0.28 7.30
CA PRO A 41 9.61 -1.48 7.49
C PRO A 41 8.80 -2.73 7.84
N LYS A 42 7.55 -2.57 8.32
CA LYS A 42 6.67 -3.65 8.77
C LYS A 42 5.28 -3.53 8.15
N ASP A 43 4.54 -4.63 8.17
CA ASP A 43 3.16 -4.70 7.67
C ASP A 43 2.15 -4.38 8.77
N ILE A 44 2.11 -3.10 9.11
CA ILE A 44 1.18 -2.50 10.08
C ILE A 44 0.54 -1.26 9.44
N PRO A 45 -0.74 -0.96 9.75
CA PRO A 45 -1.33 0.32 9.38
C PRO A 45 -0.57 1.45 10.06
N VAL A 46 -0.36 2.56 9.36
CA VAL A 46 0.34 3.73 9.92
C VAL A 46 -0.38 5.01 9.52
N ASP A 47 -0.64 5.87 10.51
CA ASP A 47 -1.14 7.22 10.28
C ASP A 47 0.03 8.15 9.92
N LEU A 48 -0.08 8.79 8.76
CA LEU A 48 0.86 9.75 8.22
C LEU A 48 0.23 11.15 8.31
N HIS A 49 0.79 11.97 9.18
CA HIS A 49 0.42 13.38 9.29
C HIS A 49 1.37 14.22 8.43
N ILE A 50 0.82 14.97 7.50
CA ILE A 50 1.56 15.75 6.51
C ILE A 50 1.30 17.23 6.78
N LYS A 51 2.38 17.99 6.94
CA LYS A 51 2.36 19.46 6.95
C LYS A 51 3.06 19.98 5.70
N ALA A 52 2.32 20.62 4.81
CA ALA A 52 2.85 21.20 3.58
C ALA A 52 2.91 22.72 3.71
N LEU A 53 4.10 23.29 3.51
CA LEU A 53 4.31 24.74 3.48
C LEU A 53 4.08 25.22 2.05
N VAL A 54 3.07 26.05 1.83
CA VAL A 54 2.62 26.48 0.51
C VAL A 54 2.70 28.00 0.40
N GLY A 55 3.24 28.51 -0.72
CA GLY A 55 3.36 29.94 -0.98
C GLY A 55 3.98 30.25 -2.34
N TYR A 56 4.24 31.52 -2.61
CA TYR A 56 4.92 31.96 -3.83
C TYR A 56 6.44 31.87 -3.70
N ARG A 57 7.14 31.86 -4.85
CA ARG A 57 8.61 31.94 -4.89
C ARG A 57 9.08 33.24 -4.23
N GLY A 58 10.18 33.18 -3.48
CA GLY A 58 10.70 34.32 -2.72
C GLY A 58 9.87 34.77 -1.51
N SER A 59 8.78 34.08 -1.16
CA SER A 59 7.98 34.46 0.02
C SER A 59 8.74 34.26 1.33
N GLN A 60 8.51 35.14 2.30
CA GLN A 60 9.02 35.02 3.67
C GLN A 60 8.04 34.27 4.59
N HIS A 61 6.75 34.25 4.23
CA HIS A 61 5.68 33.60 4.98
C HIS A 61 4.96 32.58 4.11
N TYR A 62 4.62 31.43 4.69
CA TYR A 62 3.99 30.30 4.01
C TYR A 62 2.75 29.87 4.79
N HIS A 63 1.72 29.45 4.08
CA HIS A 63 0.58 28.78 4.70
C HIS A 63 0.96 27.32 4.99
N VAL A 64 0.59 26.83 6.17
CA VAL A 64 0.76 25.42 6.53
C VAL A 64 -0.57 24.71 6.31
N PHE A 65 -0.59 23.81 5.35
CA PHE A 65 -1.71 22.90 5.14
C PHE A 65 -1.43 21.58 5.85
N GLU A 66 -2.41 21.11 6.62
CA GLU A 66 -2.31 19.86 7.37
C GLU A 66 -3.24 18.81 6.76
N LEU A 67 -2.73 17.60 6.60
CA LEU A 67 -3.46 16.46 6.05
C LEU A 67 -3.06 15.20 6.81
N THR A 68 -4.04 14.38 7.17
CA THR A 68 -3.79 13.03 7.69
C THR A 68 -4.18 12.00 6.63
N ARG A 69 -3.30 11.03 6.38
CA ARG A 69 -3.56 9.86 5.54
C ARG A 69 -3.17 8.60 6.28
N GLN A 70 -3.93 7.54 6.14
CA GLN A 70 -3.58 6.24 6.70
C GLN A 70 -3.00 5.35 5.60
N LEU A 71 -1.82 4.79 5.84
CA LEU A 71 -1.26 3.71 5.03
C LEU A 71 -1.87 2.38 5.49
N PRO A 72 -2.39 1.55 4.58
CA PRO A 72 -2.96 0.26 4.94
C PRO A 72 -1.86 -0.74 5.35
N ARG A 73 -2.27 -1.83 6.02
CA ARG A 73 -1.35 -2.82 6.61
C ARG A 73 -0.31 -3.34 5.62
N PHE A 74 -0.72 -3.69 4.40
CA PHE A 74 0.13 -4.26 3.36
C PHE A 74 0.49 -3.23 2.28
N ALA A 75 0.81 -1.99 2.68
CA ALA A 75 1.13 -0.89 1.75
C ALA A 75 2.36 -1.13 0.85
N MET A 76 3.24 -2.06 1.22
CA MET A 76 4.48 -2.35 0.48
C MET A 76 4.33 -3.47 -0.56
N TYR A 77 3.11 -3.82 -0.94
CA TYR A 77 2.81 -4.84 -1.95
C TYR A 77 2.13 -4.19 -3.15
N SER A 78 2.85 -4.13 -4.26
CA SER A 78 2.34 -3.50 -5.48
C SER A 78 1.71 -4.55 -6.39
N ILE A 79 0.50 -4.29 -6.87
CA ILE A 79 -0.21 -5.18 -7.78
C ILE A 79 0.57 -5.34 -9.10
N VAL A 80 0.72 -6.58 -9.56
CA VAL A 80 1.31 -6.90 -10.85
C VAL A 80 0.21 -6.87 -11.89
N LYS A 81 0.31 -5.96 -12.85
CA LYS A 81 -0.66 -5.89 -13.96
C LYS A 81 -0.51 -7.10 -14.86
N SER A 82 -1.62 -7.64 -15.33
CA SER A 82 -1.74 -8.84 -16.18
C SER A 82 -0.89 -8.79 -17.46
N ASP A 83 -0.57 -7.60 -17.97
CA ASP A 83 0.32 -7.43 -19.13
C ASP A 83 1.80 -7.77 -18.84
N GLN A 84 2.20 -7.83 -17.56
CA GLN A 84 3.53 -8.23 -17.13
C GLN A 84 3.59 -9.75 -16.97
N LYS A 85 3.78 -10.43 -18.11
CA LYS A 85 3.67 -11.88 -18.34
C LYS A 85 4.59 -12.84 -17.55
N GLN A 86 5.20 -12.45 -16.45
CA GLN A 86 6.06 -13.36 -15.66
C GLN A 86 6.04 -12.99 -14.17
N THR A 87 4.90 -13.19 -13.51
CA THR A 87 4.92 -13.38 -12.05
C THR A 87 5.31 -14.83 -11.79
N VAL A 88 6.54 -15.03 -11.32
CA VAL A 88 6.99 -16.34 -10.83
C VAL A 88 6.05 -16.70 -9.67
N THR A 89 5.30 -17.78 -9.83
CA THR A 89 4.46 -18.29 -8.74
C THR A 89 5.40 -18.84 -7.66
N PRO A 90 5.28 -18.42 -6.39
CA PRO A 90 6.04 -19.00 -5.29
C PRO A 90 5.83 -20.51 -5.20
N ASP A 91 6.86 -21.25 -4.78
CA ASP A 91 6.76 -22.70 -4.59
C ASP A 91 5.89 -23.03 -3.37
N SER A 92 5.99 -22.21 -2.32
CA SER A 92 5.28 -22.39 -1.06
C SER A 92 3.88 -21.77 -1.10
N HIS A 93 2.91 -22.48 -0.52
CA HIS A 93 1.53 -22.00 -0.44
C HIS A 93 0.77 -22.62 0.73
N VAL A 94 -0.29 -21.92 1.15
CA VAL A 94 -1.32 -22.45 2.07
C VAL A 94 -2.67 -22.45 1.38
N LYS A 95 -3.50 -23.45 1.71
CA LYS A 95 -4.86 -23.61 1.18
C LYS A 95 -5.82 -23.85 2.32
N PHE A 96 -6.94 -23.16 2.28
CA PHE A 96 -8.04 -23.36 3.22
C PHE A 96 -9.35 -22.95 2.59
N VAL A 97 -10.46 -23.38 3.20
CA VAL A 97 -11.81 -23.06 2.75
C VAL A 97 -12.40 -22.04 3.72
N LEU A 98 -12.96 -20.97 3.18
CA LEU A 98 -13.71 -19.99 3.94
C LEU A 98 -15.20 -20.22 3.71
N GLN A 99 -16.00 -20.19 4.78
CA GLN A 99 -17.46 -20.23 4.70
C GLN A 99 -18.03 -18.84 4.38
N GLU A 100 -17.46 -18.20 3.36
CA GLU A 100 -17.70 -16.80 3.02
C GLU A 100 -17.74 -16.58 1.52
N ARG A 101 -18.27 -15.43 1.09
CA ARG A 101 -18.29 -15.06 -0.34
C ARG A 101 -16.94 -14.46 -0.77
N VAL A 102 -16.49 -14.76 -1.99
CA VAL A 102 -15.27 -14.16 -2.58
C VAL A 102 -15.31 -12.62 -2.52
N ALA A 103 -16.50 -12.02 -2.65
CA ALA A 103 -16.68 -10.58 -2.49
C ALA A 103 -16.17 -10.02 -1.14
N ARG A 104 -16.27 -10.78 -0.04
CA ARG A 104 -15.74 -10.37 1.28
C ARG A 104 -14.22 -10.37 1.29
N VAL A 105 -13.59 -11.34 0.61
CA VAL A 105 -12.13 -11.39 0.42
C VAL A 105 -11.65 -10.20 -0.43
N VAL A 106 -12.38 -9.87 -1.50
CA VAL A 106 -12.10 -8.69 -2.34
C VAL A 106 -12.19 -7.39 -1.53
N MET A 107 -13.24 -7.24 -0.70
CA MET A 107 -13.37 -6.07 0.17
C MET A 107 -12.21 -5.95 1.18
N TRP A 108 -11.78 -7.06 1.78
CA TRP A 108 -10.61 -7.09 2.65
C TRP A 108 -9.34 -6.64 1.93
N LEU A 109 -9.11 -7.13 0.71
CA LEU A 109 -7.97 -6.72 -0.11
C LEU A 109 -7.97 -5.22 -0.38
N ASN A 110 -9.12 -4.66 -0.77
CA ASN A 110 -9.25 -3.22 -1.05
C ASN A 110 -8.98 -2.34 0.18
N GLN A 111 -9.23 -2.85 1.39
CA GLN A 111 -8.93 -2.12 2.63
C GLN A 111 -7.50 -2.34 3.16
N SER A 112 -6.90 -3.49 2.84
CA SER A 112 -5.64 -3.92 3.44
C SER A 112 -4.42 -3.64 2.57
N PHE A 113 -4.61 -3.38 1.27
CA PHE A 113 -3.56 -3.10 0.30
C PHE A 113 -3.70 -1.69 -0.28
N LEU A 114 -2.56 -1.10 -0.71
CA LEU A 114 -2.56 0.19 -1.38
C LEU A 114 -2.75 0.00 -2.89
N LEU A 115 -4.01 0.02 -3.32
CA LEU A 115 -4.39 -0.21 -4.72
C LEU A 115 -4.65 1.11 -5.45
N VAL A 116 -4.33 1.13 -6.75
CA VAL A 116 -4.64 2.29 -7.61
C VAL A 116 -6.12 2.28 -8.01
N GLU A 117 -6.68 1.09 -8.19
CA GLU A 117 -8.08 0.84 -8.51
C GLU A 117 -8.58 -0.32 -7.64
N ASP A 118 -9.85 -0.25 -7.22
CA ASP A 118 -10.46 -1.32 -6.43
C ASP A 118 -10.51 -2.63 -7.21
N LEU A 119 -10.09 -3.71 -6.57
CA LEU A 119 -10.26 -5.06 -7.07
C LEU A 119 -11.74 -5.43 -7.11
N LYS A 120 -12.06 -6.30 -8.06
CA LYS A 120 -13.36 -6.94 -8.23
C LYS A 120 -13.15 -8.45 -8.33
N ALA A 121 -14.20 -9.21 -8.05
CA ALA A 121 -14.21 -10.62 -8.39
C ALA A 121 -14.22 -10.77 -9.91
N ASP A 122 -13.66 -11.89 -10.38
CA ASP A 122 -13.67 -12.26 -11.79
C ASP A 122 -15.10 -12.61 -12.25
N ASP A 123 -15.35 -12.64 -13.56
CA ASP A 123 -16.68 -12.88 -14.13
C ASP A 123 -17.26 -14.26 -13.73
N ASP A 124 -16.40 -15.23 -13.44
CA ASP A 124 -16.76 -16.57 -12.95
C ASP A 124 -17.04 -16.61 -11.43
N GLY A 125 -16.89 -15.47 -10.74
CA GLY A 125 -17.04 -15.35 -9.29
C GLY A 125 -15.79 -15.70 -8.49
N GLY A 126 -14.66 -15.99 -9.16
CA GLY A 126 -13.36 -16.23 -8.56
C GLY A 126 -12.59 -14.94 -8.27
N LEU A 127 -11.30 -15.11 -7.95
CA LEU A 127 -10.33 -14.04 -7.80
C LEU A 127 -8.94 -14.60 -8.07
N GLU A 128 -8.16 -13.95 -8.92
CA GLU A 128 -6.71 -14.12 -8.97
C GLU A 128 -5.99 -12.77 -8.95
N VAL A 129 -5.15 -12.55 -7.93
CA VAL A 129 -4.35 -11.32 -7.83
C VAL A 129 -2.92 -11.65 -7.43
N SER A 130 -1.98 -10.98 -8.09
CA SER A 130 -0.55 -11.10 -7.81
C SER A 130 0.05 -9.77 -7.40
N PHE A 131 0.96 -9.82 -6.43
CA PHE A 131 1.67 -8.68 -5.89
C PHE A 131 3.18 -8.93 -5.90
N THR A 132 3.94 -7.86 -5.98
CA THR A 132 5.40 -7.85 -5.75
C THR A 132 5.69 -7.05 -4.50
N CYS A 133 6.40 -7.65 -3.55
CA CYS A 133 6.87 -6.95 -2.36
C CYS A 133 7.90 -5.89 -2.76
N LEU A 134 7.66 -4.64 -2.40
CA LEU A 134 8.54 -3.52 -2.75
C LEU A 134 9.86 -3.53 -1.97
N ARG A 135 9.89 -4.21 -0.80
CA ARG A 135 11.05 -4.30 0.09
C ARG A 135 12.14 -5.25 -0.44
N ASN A 136 11.76 -6.42 -0.92
CA ASN A 136 12.69 -7.50 -1.30
C ASN A 136 12.42 -8.09 -2.70
N LYS A 137 11.40 -7.60 -3.41
CA LYS A 137 10.98 -8.05 -4.76
C LYS A 137 10.41 -9.47 -4.82
N THR A 138 10.05 -10.09 -3.70
CA THR A 138 9.44 -11.43 -3.71
C THR A 138 7.98 -11.38 -4.14
N PRO A 139 7.48 -12.42 -4.85
CA PRO A 139 6.09 -12.51 -5.27
C PRO A 139 5.15 -12.93 -4.13
N LEU A 140 3.90 -12.50 -4.21
CA LEU A 140 2.76 -12.92 -3.40
C LEU A 140 1.57 -13.13 -4.35
N VAL A 141 0.95 -14.29 -4.31
CA VAL A 141 -0.21 -14.60 -5.17
C VAL A 141 -1.38 -15.05 -4.30
N LEU A 142 -2.57 -14.47 -4.51
CA LEU A 142 -3.80 -14.89 -3.87
C LEU A 142 -4.79 -15.36 -4.94
N ARG A 143 -5.34 -16.56 -4.75
CA ARG A 143 -6.34 -17.16 -5.63
C ARG A 143 -7.51 -17.68 -4.83
N ALA A 144 -8.73 -17.28 -5.19
CA ALA A 144 -9.95 -17.85 -4.62
C ALA A 144 -10.83 -18.44 -5.73
N THR A 145 -11.27 -19.67 -5.54
CA THR A 145 -12.32 -20.26 -6.40
C THR A 145 -13.68 -19.61 -6.10
N PRO A 146 -14.69 -19.76 -6.98
CA PRO A 146 -16.07 -19.29 -6.69
C PRO A 146 -16.67 -19.91 -5.42
N SER A 147 -16.20 -21.10 -5.04
CA SER A 147 -16.54 -21.79 -3.77
C SER A 147 -15.65 -21.36 -2.59
N CYS A 148 -14.94 -20.25 -2.70
CA CYS A 148 -14.06 -19.65 -1.68
C CYS A 148 -13.00 -20.61 -1.10
N HIS A 149 -12.43 -21.47 -1.96
CA HIS A 149 -11.20 -22.17 -1.64
C HIS A 149 -10.05 -21.21 -1.90
N LEU A 150 -9.51 -20.63 -0.82
CA LEU A 150 -8.47 -19.61 -0.89
C LEU A 150 -7.09 -20.29 -0.87
N THR A 151 -6.24 -19.88 -1.82
CA THR A 151 -4.82 -20.22 -1.89
C THR A 151 -4.02 -18.94 -1.73
N ILE A 152 -3.09 -18.92 -0.77
CA ILE A 152 -2.11 -17.85 -0.61
C ILE A 152 -0.74 -18.45 -0.89
N SER A 153 -0.08 -18.00 -1.95
CA SER A 153 1.26 -18.45 -2.32
C SER A 153 2.28 -17.37 -1.99
N SER A 154 3.26 -17.72 -1.16
CA SER A 154 4.44 -16.92 -0.83
C SER A 154 5.44 -17.79 -0.06
N ASP A 155 6.74 -17.59 -0.31
CA ASP A 155 7.80 -18.29 0.43
C ASP A 155 8.13 -17.64 1.79
N ASN A 156 7.46 -16.54 2.13
CA ASN A 156 7.57 -15.89 3.43
C ASN A 156 6.45 -16.34 4.37
N MET A 157 6.78 -17.23 5.30
CA MET A 157 5.82 -17.78 6.28
C MET A 157 5.23 -16.72 7.21
N ASP A 158 6.03 -15.73 7.65
CA ASP A 158 5.55 -14.67 8.54
C ASP A 158 4.49 -13.80 7.84
N LEU A 159 4.74 -13.45 6.57
CA LEU A 159 3.76 -12.75 5.74
C LEU A 159 2.46 -13.55 5.58
N VAL A 160 2.57 -14.85 5.31
CA VAL A 160 1.39 -15.72 5.16
C VAL A 160 0.60 -15.76 6.46
N ALA A 161 1.27 -15.86 7.62
CA ALA A 161 0.62 -15.81 8.92
C ALA A 161 -0.10 -14.48 9.14
N ASP A 162 0.53 -13.35 8.83
CA ASP A 162 -0.06 -12.02 8.94
C ASP A 162 -1.30 -11.84 8.04
N LEU A 163 -1.24 -12.35 6.80
CA LEU A 163 -2.37 -12.31 5.86
C LEU A 163 -3.55 -13.14 6.37
N VAL A 164 -3.29 -14.37 6.83
CA VAL A 164 -4.33 -15.26 7.37
C VAL A 164 -4.96 -14.67 8.62
N GLN A 165 -4.16 -14.15 9.57
CA GLN A 165 -4.67 -13.50 10.78
C GLN A 165 -5.45 -12.23 10.46
N SER A 166 -4.95 -11.40 9.54
CA SER A 166 -5.64 -10.18 9.13
C SER A 166 -6.98 -10.48 8.47
N LEU A 167 -7.04 -11.51 7.64
CA LEU A 167 -8.27 -11.93 6.98
C LEU A 167 -9.26 -12.52 8.00
N ALA A 168 -8.79 -13.39 8.89
CA ALA A 168 -9.62 -13.98 9.94
C ALA A 168 -10.18 -12.94 10.93
N THR A 169 -9.46 -11.85 11.18
CA THR A 169 -9.94 -10.74 12.02
C THR A 169 -10.99 -9.88 11.29
N TYR A 170 -10.93 -9.83 9.96
CA TYR A 170 -11.82 -9.03 9.14
C TYR A 170 -13.17 -9.72 8.86
N LEU A 171 -13.13 -11.03 8.61
CA LEU A 171 -14.31 -11.84 8.28
C LEU A 171 -15.23 -12.00 9.48
#